data_AF-A0A3D9YUP1-F1
#
_entry.id   AF-A0A3D9YUP1-F1
#
_cell.length_a   1.000
_cell.length_b   1.000
_cell.length_c   1.000
_cell.angle_alpha   90.00
_cell.angle_beta   90.00
_cell.angle_gamma   90.00
#
_symmetry.space_group_name_H-M   'P 1'
#
loop_
_entity.id
_entity.type
_entity.pdbx_description
1 polymer ?
#
loop_
_entity_poly.entity_id
_entity_poly.type
_entity_poly.pdbx_seq_one_letter_code
_entity_poly.pdbx_strand_id
1 'polypeptide(L)'
;MWRVPYRNQYEGSNDPWPKTFFGWVVWLVFYMPGSIALWINYMYPQRGQVWMSGRQAQNKIVTVITTLSIYFSIAMIVWLFVMMGMSHH
;
A
#
# COMPACT_ATOMS: atom_id res chain seq x y z
N MET A 1 -16.84 -25.86 9.22
CA MET A 1 -16.30 -24.51 9.52
C MET A 1 -14.87 -24.43 9.01
N TRP A 2 -14.62 -23.79 7.86
CA TRP A 2 -13.27 -23.56 7.38
C TRP A 2 -12.66 -22.38 8.14
N ARG A 3 -11.64 -22.61 8.98
CA ARG A 3 -10.85 -21.52 9.57
C ARG A 3 -10.08 -20.86 8.44
N VAL A 4 -10.44 -19.63 8.08
CA VAL A 4 -9.63 -18.82 7.18
C VAL A 4 -8.31 -18.53 7.92
N PRO A 5 -7.15 -19.03 7.45
CA PRO A 5 -5.88 -18.97 8.19
C PRO A 5 -5.35 -17.55 8.43
N TYR A 6 -6.08 -16.54 7.97
CA TYR A 6 -5.64 -15.15 7.90
C TYR A 6 -6.68 -14.15 8.42
N ARG A 7 -7.49 -14.53 9.41
CA ARG A 7 -8.52 -13.64 9.99
C ARG A 7 -7.97 -12.26 10.40
N ASN A 8 -6.77 -12.22 10.95
CA ASN A 8 -6.10 -10.98 11.40
C ASN A 8 -5.66 -10.06 10.24
N GLN A 9 -5.65 -10.54 8.99
CA GLN A 9 -5.36 -9.73 7.80
C GLN A 9 -6.52 -8.82 7.42
N TYR A 10 -7.76 -9.20 7.79
CA TYR A 10 -9.00 -8.50 7.44
C TYR A 10 -9.61 -7.76 8.63
N GLU A 11 -9.13 -7.99 9.86
CA GLU A 11 -9.58 -7.29 11.06
C GLU A 11 -8.98 -5.87 11.14
N GLY A 12 -9.70 -4.93 10.52
CA GLY A 12 -10.60 -4.05 11.26
C GLY A 12 -10.03 -2.80 11.94
N SER A 13 -8.73 -2.58 11.97
CA SER A 13 -8.21 -1.24 12.27
C SER A 13 -7.12 -0.88 11.28
N ASN A 14 -7.43 0.07 10.41
CA ASN A 14 -6.41 0.89 9.73
C ASN A 14 -5.76 1.87 10.73
N ASP A 15 -5.93 1.66 12.03
CA ASP A 15 -5.38 2.54 13.05
C ASP A 15 -4.04 1.96 13.50
N PRO A 16 -3.00 2.80 13.72
CA PRO A 16 -1.75 2.34 14.29
C PRO A 16 -1.98 1.79 15.70
N TRP A 17 -1.53 0.55 15.89
CA TRP A 17 -1.39 -0.04 17.23
C TRP A 17 0.10 -0.34 17.45
N PRO A 18 0.75 0.32 18.42
CA PRO A 18 0.21 1.21 19.45
C PRO A 18 -0.16 2.61 18.92
N LYS A 19 -1.15 3.27 19.57
CA LYS A 19 -1.61 4.65 19.28
C LYS A 19 -0.61 5.72 19.75
N THR A 20 0.68 5.50 19.49
CA THR A 20 1.76 6.44 19.81
C THR A 20 2.07 7.32 18.61
N PHE A 21 2.72 8.47 18.85
CA PHE A 21 3.20 9.33 17.77
C PHE A 21 4.06 8.55 16.75
N PHE A 22 4.96 7.69 17.24
CA PHE A 22 5.77 6.84 16.37
C PHE A 22 4.91 5.84 15.57
N GLY A 23 3.89 5.25 16.19
CA GLY A 23 2.92 4.40 15.48
C GLY A 23 2.22 5.13 14.34
N TRP A 24 1.82 6.39 14.56
CA TRP A 24 1.22 7.24 13.52
C TRP A 24 2.20 7.60 12.41
N VAL A 25 3.45 7.93 12.72
CA VAL A 25 4.48 8.21 11.70
C VAL A 25 4.73 6.98 10.84
N VAL A 26 4.92 5.82 11.47
CA VAL A 26 5.10 4.55 10.75
C VAL A 26 3.87 4.23 9.90
N TRP A 27 2.67 4.49 10.41
CA TRP A 27 1.45 4.28 9.64
C TRP A 27 1.32 5.21 8.44
N LEU A 28 1.57 6.51 8.62
CA LEU A 28 1.52 7.51 7.55
C LEU A 28 2.55 7.23 6.45
N VAL A 29 3.74 6.77 6.82
CA VAL A 29 4.81 6.48 5.85
C VAL A 29 4.60 5.11 5.19
N PHE A 30 4.30 4.06 5.94
CA PHE A 30 4.34 2.69 5.41
C PHE A 30 2.98 2.10 5.06
N TYR A 31 1.88 2.58 5.65
CA TYR A 31 0.55 2.01 5.44
C TYR A 31 -0.34 2.90 4.58
N MET A 32 -0.36 4.22 4.84
CA MET A 32 -1.23 5.16 4.15
C MET A 32 -1.08 5.13 2.61
N PRO A 33 0.14 5.11 2.02
CA PRO A 33 0.27 5.16 0.57
C PRO A 33 -0.34 3.94 -0.13
N GLY A 34 -0.07 2.74 0.38
CA GLY A 34 -0.65 1.50 -0.15
C GLY A 34 -2.17 1.42 0.08
N SER A 35 -2.66 1.89 1.22
CA SER A 35 -4.10 1.93 1.51
C SER A 35 -4.85 2.85 0.54
N ILE A 36 -4.29 4.02 0.23
CA ILE A 36 -4.88 4.95 -0.75
C ILE A 36 -4.89 4.32 -2.15
N ALA A 37 -3.78 3.72 -2.58
CA ALA A 37 -3.71 3.08 -3.89
C ALA A 37 -4.70 1.92 -4.05
N LEU A 38 -4.86 1.09 -3.02
CA LEU A 38 -5.86 0.02 -3.02
C LEU A 38 -7.30 0.55 -2.94
N TRP A 39 -7.52 1.65 -2.22
CA TRP A 39 -8.83 2.31 -2.20
C TRP A 39 -9.20 2.88 -3.57
N ILE A 40 -8.26 3.48 -4.30
CA ILE A 40 -8.48 3.93 -5.68
C ILE A 40 -8.81 2.74 -6.60
N ASN A 41 -8.07 1.64 -6.50
CA ASN A 41 -8.36 0.41 -7.25
C ASN A 41 -9.71 -0.21 -6.89
N TYR A 42 -10.18 -0.01 -5.66
CA TYR A 42 -11.51 -0.43 -5.24
C TYR A 42 -12.62 0.45 -5.81
N MET A 43 -12.42 1.77 -5.84
CA MET A 43 -13.38 2.73 -6.40
C MET A 43 -13.47 2.68 -7.93
N TYR A 44 -12.34 2.41 -8.60
CA TYR A 44 -12.24 2.29 -10.05
C TYR A 44 -11.68 0.92 -10.45
N PRO A 45 -12.43 -0.16 -10.21
CA PRO A 45 -11.96 -1.50 -10.49
C PRO A 45 -11.83 -1.72 -11.99
N GLN A 46 -10.77 -2.41 -12.41
CA GLN A 46 -10.66 -2.90 -13.79
C GLN A 46 -11.83 -3.85 -14.08
N ARG A 47 -12.38 -3.75 -15.30
CA ARG A 47 -13.64 -4.40 -15.70
C ARG A 47 -13.71 -5.87 -15.23
N GLY A 48 -14.73 -6.20 -14.43
CA GLY A 48 -14.98 -7.55 -13.92
C GLY A 48 -14.25 -7.93 -12.63
N GLN A 49 -13.41 -7.07 -12.06
CA GLN A 49 -12.58 -7.40 -10.88
C GLN A 49 -13.06 -6.79 -9.55
N VAL A 50 -14.29 -6.27 -9.48
CA VAL A 50 -14.85 -5.59 -8.29
C VAL A 50 -14.72 -6.44 -7.01
N TRP A 51 -14.95 -7.76 -7.13
CA TRP A 51 -14.85 -8.69 -6.00
C TRP A 51 -13.41 -8.98 -5.58
N MET A 52 -12.46 -8.95 -6.53
CA MET A 52 -11.04 -9.09 -6.24
C MET A 52 -10.48 -7.83 -5.59
N SER A 53 -10.81 -6.65 -6.12
CA SER A 53 -10.33 -5.37 -5.58
C SER A 53 -10.81 -5.14 -4.14
N GLY A 54 -12.06 -5.54 -3.82
CA GLY A 54 -12.57 -5.48 -2.45
C GLY A 54 -11.82 -6.37 -1.45
N ARG A 55 -11.43 -7.59 -1.87
CA ARG A 55 -10.62 -8.49 -1.04
C ARG A 55 -9.19 -8.00 -0.87
N GLN A 56 -8.61 -7.41 -1.92
CA GLN A 56 -7.26 -6.87 -1.90
C GLN A 56 -7.17 -5.64 -1.00
N ALA A 57 -8.14 -4.73 -1.06
CA ALA A 57 -8.17 -3.51 -0.25
C ALA A 57 -8.25 -3.78 1.25
N GLN A 58 -8.82 -4.91 1.66
CA GLN A 58 -8.89 -5.31 3.07
C GLN A 58 -7.68 -6.13 3.52
N ASN A 59 -6.77 -6.52 2.62
CA ASN A 59 -5.66 -7.40 2.95
C ASN A 59 -4.39 -6.60 3.27
N LYS A 60 -3.99 -6.59 4.54
CA LYS A 60 -2.78 -5.88 5.03
C LYS A 60 -1.50 -6.25 4.27
N ILE A 61 -1.33 -7.50 3.86
CA ILE A 61 -0.14 -7.92 3.10
C ILE A 61 -0.12 -7.22 1.74
N VAL A 62 -1.26 -7.19 1.06
CA VAL A 62 -1.38 -6.52 -0.25
C VAL A 62 -1.13 -5.03 -0.10
N THR A 63 -1.59 -4.41 0.99
CA THR A 63 -1.29 -3.00 1.31
C THR A 63 0.21 -2.77 1.43
N VAL A 64 0.92 -3.58 2.20
CA VAL A 64 2.38 -3.45 2.41
C VAL A 64 3.15 -3.65 1.09
N ILE A 65 2.82 -4.68 0.32
CA ILE A 65 3.44 -4.94 -1.00
C ILE A 65 3.21 -3.74 -1.93
N THR A 66 1.98 -3.22 -1.96
CA THR A 66 1.62 -2.06 -2.79
C THR A 66 2.41 -0.81 -2.37
N THR A 67 2.54 -0.56 -1.06
CA THR A 67 3.38 0.55 -0.57
C THR A 67 4.84 0.39 -1.00
N LEU A 68 5.42 -0.81 -0.88
CA LEU A 68 6.78 -1.08 -1.33
C LEU A 68 6.95 -0.83 -2.84
N SER A 69 5.97 -1.22 -3.66
CA SER A 69 5.99 -0.94 -5.10
C SER A 69 5.97 0.57 -5.40
N ILE A 70 5.17 1.36 -4.67
CA ILE A 70 5.14 2.82 -4.82
C ILE A 70 6.51 3.42 -4.49
N TYR A 71 7.12 3.02 -3.37
CA TYR A 71 8.45 3.50 -3.00
C TYR A 71 9.51 3.13 -4.03
N PHE A 72 9.46 1.91 -4.55
CA PHE A 72 10.35 1.47 -5.61
C PHE A 72 10.19 2.31 -6.87
N SER A 73 8.95 2.60 -7.31
CA SER A 73 8.70 3.47 -8.46
C SER A 73 9.24 4.89 -8.25
N ILE A 74 9.04 5.48 -7.07
CA ILE A 74 9.57 6.81 -6.74
C ILE A 74 11.11 6.79 -6.77
N ALA A 75 11.74 5.79 -6.16
CA ALA A 75 13.19 5.65 -6.16
C ALA A 75 13.76 5.53 -7.58
N MET A 76 13.11 4.76 -8.45
CA MET A 76 13.50 4.63 -9.86
C MET A 76 13.37 5.97 -10.61
N ILE A 77 12.30 6.73 -10.37
CA ILE A 77 12.11 8.06 -10.96
C ILE A 77 13.22 9.01 -10.52
N VAL A 78 13.51 9.07 -9.21
CA VAL A 78 14.60 9.89 -8.67
C VAL A 78 15.94 9.49 -9.27
N TRP A 79 16.21 8.18 -9.36
CA TRP A 79 17.44 7.67 -9.95
C TRP A 79 17.60 8.07 -11.43
N LEU A 80 16.51 8.03 -12.22
CA LEU A 80 16.52 8.51 -13.60
C LEU A 80 16.85 10.00 -13.69
N PHE A 81 16.27 10.84 -12.82
CA PHE A 81 16.59 12.27 -12.80
C PHE A 81 18.05 12.55 -12.43
N VAL A 82 18.61 11.78 -11.48
CA VAL A 82 20.04 11.90 -11.13
C VAL A 82 20.91 11.56 -12.33
N MET A 83 20.62 10.46 -13.03
CA MET A 83 21.37 10.08 -14.24
C MET A 83 21.29 11.13 -15.35
N MET A 84 20.10 11.70 -15.59
CA MET A 84 19.92 12.79 -16.54
C MET A 84 20.70 14.04 -16.13
N GLY A 85 20.66 14.41 -14.84
CA GLY A 85 21.42 15.55 -14.32
C GLY A 85 22.94 15.39 -14.46
N MET A 86 23.46 14.18 -14.27
CA MET A 86 24.88 13.87 -14.47
C MET A 86 25.30 13.93 -15.94
N SER A 87 24.39 13.66 -16.88
CA SER A 87 24.71 13.67 -18.32
C SER A 87 24.89 15.07 -18.93
N HIS A 88 24.51 16.12 -18.20
CA HIS A 88 24.62 17.51 -18.63
C HIS A 88 25.86 18.24 -18.08
N HIS A 89 26.75 17.53 -17.37
CA HIS A 89 28.05 18.01 -16.90
C HIS A 89 29.20 17.31 -17.62
#